data_AF-A0A441CGY6-F1
#
_entry.id   AF-A0A441CGY6-F1
#
_cell.length_a   1.000
_cell.length_b   1.000
_cell.length_c   1.000
_cell.angle_alpha   90.00
_cell.angle_beta   90.00
_cell.angle_gamma   90.00
#
_symmetry.space_group_name_H-M   'P 1'
#
loop_
_entity.id
_entity.type
_entity.pdbx_description
1 polymer ?
#
loop_
_entity_poly.entity_id
_entity_poly.type
_entity_poly.pdbx_seq_one_letter_code
_entity_poly.pdbx_strand_id
1 'polypeptide(L)'
;MKNPRENAAAPVPGPLKIRIDGKEREFDIEDPKLPDWVEDNKLTAGGYPYDKKMDSEEYDETLERLQIELAKAQAWLQSAGKRVMSLFEGRDAAGKGGTIFALRQYMNPRTARNVALTKPSPTELGQWYFQRYVAHFPTSGEFVTFDRSWYNRAGVEPVMGFCTPEQHQKFLDETPYFERMICNEGIHFFKFWLNIGRETQLERFHDRRWSPLKSWKFSPIDIAGISKWDDYTRARDLMFERTHKEFAPWIIVRANDKRRARLAVIRRILLSLPYDGRDLDAIGKQDKKIIGEGPSFLGTQA
;
A
#
# COMPACT_ATOMS: atom_id res chain seq x y z
N MET A 1 24.18 -15.21 28.36
CA MET A 1 23.11 -15.06 27.35
C MET A 1 22.42 -13.74 27.61
N LYS A 2 22.60 -12.74 26.75
CA LYS A 2 21.98 -11.41 26.93
C LYS A 2 20.51 -11.46 26.52
N ASN A 3 19.67 -10.79 27.30
CA ASN A 3 18.23 -10.71 27.13
C ASN A 3 17.92 -10.07 25.75
N PRO A 4 17.07 -10.67 24.88
CA PRO A 4 16.76 -10.12 23.55
C PRO A 4 16.07 -8.75 23.55
N ARG A 5 15.76 -8.19 24.74
CA ARG A 5 15.16 -6.87 24.93
C ARG A 5 16.17 -5.70 24.94
N GLU A 6 17.48 -5.97 24.84
CA GLU A 6 18.54 -4.94 24.87
C GLU A 6 18.97 -4.43 23.48
N ASN A 7 18.08 -4.37 22.50
CA ASN A 7 18.25 -3.39 21.43
C ASN A 7 17.55 -2.12 21.90
N ALA A 8 18.32 -1.09 22.25
CA ALA A 8 17.86 0.19 22.76
C ALA A 8 16.81 0.82 21.82
N ALA A 9 15.54 0.47 22.05
CA ALA A 9 14.41 1.15 21.47
C ALA A 9 14.35 2.53 22.13
N ALA A 10 14.20 3.58 21.32
CA ALA A 10 13.85 4.90 21.84
C ALA A 10 12.66 4.75 22.82
N PRO A 11 12.63 5.52 23.93
CA PRO A 11 11.54 5.41 24.90
C PRO A 11 10.21 5.56 24.17
N VAL A 12 9.39 4.51 24.24
CA VAL A 12 8.04 4.55 23.70
C VAL A 12 7.30 5.60 24.52
N PRO A 13 6.72 6.64 23.89
CA PRO A 13 5.97 7.64 24.64
C PRO A 13 4.88 6.93 25.44
N GLY A 14 4.60 7.44 26.65
CA GLY A 14 3.42 7.00 27.41
C GLY A 14 2.12 7.22 26.61
N PRO A 15 0.96 6.95 27.22
CA PRO A 15 -0.33 6.98 26.54
C PRO A 15 -0.50 8.22 25.64
N LEU A 16 -0.81 7.99 24.37
CA LEU A 16 -0.96 9.04 23.38
C LEU A 16 -2.38 9.59 23.43
N LYS A 17 -2.50 10.92 23.58
CA LYS A 17 -3.76 11.63 23.41
C LYS A 17 -3.98 11.94 21.94
N ILE A 18 -5.07 11.43 21.39
CA ILE A 18 -5.44 11.60 19.97
C ILE A 18 -6.91 12.01 19.86
N ARG A 19 -7.25 12.72 18.78
CA ARG A 19 -8.63 13.15 18.52
C ARG A 19 -9.24 12.32 17.40
N ILE A 20 -10.38 11.70 17.65
CA ILE A 20 -11.12 10.90 16.65
C ILE A 20 -12.58 11.34 16.69
N ASP A 21 -13.11 11.74 15.53
CA ASP A 21 -14.47 12.27 15.38
C ASP A 21 -14.82 13.34 16.41
N GLY A 22 -13.89 14.28 16.61
CA GLY A 22 -14.04 15.40 17.55
C GLY A 22 -13.83 15.06 19.03
N LYS A 23 -13.73 13.78 19.40
CA LYS A 23 -13.54 13.30 20.79
C LYS A 23 -12.06 13.05 21.09
N GLU A 24 -11.61 13.50 22.26
CA GLU A 24 -10.29 13.11 22.79
C GLU A 24 -10.34 11.65 23.25
N ARG A 25 -9.33 10.89 22.83
CA ARG A 25 -9.13 9.47 23.15
C ARG A 25 -7.71 9.28 23.63
N GLU A 26 -7.53 8.34 24.53
CA GLU A 26 -6.22 7.87 24.96
C GLU A 26 -5.96 6.51 24.32
N PHE A 27 -4.76 6.35 23.77
CA PHE A 27 -4.29 5.10 23.18
C PHE A 27 -2.88 4.81 23.69
N ASP A 28 -2.73 3.70 24.40
CA ASP A 28 -1.43 3.18 24.81
C ASP A 28 -1.08 1.95 23.98
N ILE A 29 0.02 2.02 23.25
CA ILE A 29 0.52 0.90 22.43
C ILE A 29 1.13 -0.21 23.29
N GLU A 30 1.55 0.12 24.52
CA GLU A 30 2.13 -0.78 25.51
C GLU A 30 1.09 -1.36 26.48
N ASP A 31 -0.19 -1.05 26.31
CA ASP A 31 -1.27 -1.78 27.00
C ASP A 31 -1.57 -3.06 26.19
N PRO A 32 -1.48 -4.28 26.79
CA PRO A 32 -1.86 -5.51 26.10
C PRO A 32 -3.36 -5.59 25.76
N LYS A 33 -4.20 -4.80 26.42
CA LYS A 33 -5.63 -4.71 26.12
C LYS A 33 -5.88 -3.61 25.11
N LEU A 34 -6.45 -3.97 23.96
CA LEU A 34 -6.91 -2.98 22.99
C LEU A 34 -8.15 -2.24 23.55
N PRO A 35 -8.23 -0.90 23.45
CA PRO A 35 -9.40 -0.17 23.90
C PRO A 35 -10.67 -0.54 23.11
N ASP A 36 -11.81 -0.62 23.79
CA ASP A 36 -13.09 -1.03 23.19
C ASP A 36 -13.48 -0.14 22.00
N TRP A 37 -13.23 1.17 22.09
CA TRP A 37 -13.51 2.10 20.99
C TRP A 37 -12.68 1.84 19.73
N VAL A 38 -11.52 1.18 19.83
CA VAL A 38 -10.75 0.70 18.67
C VAL A 38 -11.31 -0.65 18.21
N GLU A 39 -11.48 -1.59 19.13
CA GLU A 39 -11.94 -2.96 18.83
C GLU A 39 -13.29 -2.97 18.11
N ASP A 40 -14.25 -2.18 18.59
CA ASP A 40 -15.61 -2.10 18.07
C ASP A 40 -15.68 -1.44 16.67
N ASN A 41 -14.70 -0.59 16.33
CA ASN A 41 -14.72 0.23 15.10
C ASN A 41 -13.67 -0.16 14.07
N LYS A 42 -12.75 -1.08 14.38
CA LYS A 42 -11.60 -1.42 13.51
C LYS A 42 -11.97 -1.85 12.10
N LEU A 43 -13.15 -2.43 11.87
CA LEU A 43 -13.60 -2.82 10.54
C LEU A 43 -14.31 -1.68 9.81
N THR A 44 -15.17 -0.92 10.50
CA THR A 44 -16.05 0.11 9.91
C THR A 44 -15.39 1.48 9.78
N ALA A 45 -14.28 1.71 10.49
CA ALA A 45 -13.53 2.96 10.51
C ALA A 45 -13.23 3.54 9.12
N GLY A 46 -13.35 4.86 8.98
CA GLY A 46 -13.16 5.54 7.69
C GLY A 46 -14.24 5.20 6.66
N GLY A 47 -15.46 4.85 7.11
CA GLY A 47 -16.60 4.58 6.24
C GLY A 47 -16.48 3.29 5.44
N TYR A 48 -15.93 2.23 6.03
CA TYR A 48 -15.82 0.94 5.35
C TYR A 48 -17.22 0.35 5.07
N PRO A 49 -17.49 -0.18 3.87
CA PRO A 49 -18.85 -0.45 3.41
C PRO A 49 -19.46 -1.77 3.91
N TYR A 50 -18.71 -2.57 4.68
CA TYR A 50 -19.16 -3.85 5.20
C TYR A 50 -19.00 -3.92 6.71
N ASP A 51 -19.98 -4.53 7.37
CA ASP A 51 -20.07 -4.75 8.81
C ASP A 51 -19.35 -6.04 9.26
N LYS A 52 -19.09 -6.97 8.34
CA LYS A 52 -18.41 -8.23 8.59
C LYS A 52 -17.24 -8.46 7.64
N LYS A 53 -16.19 -9.10 8.16
CA LYS A 53 -15.07 -9.59 7.34
C LYS A 53 -15.59 -10.62 6.34
N MET A 54 -14.95 -10.68 5.18
CA MET A 54 -15.18 -11.74 4.21
C MET A 54 -14.88 -13.09 4.84
N ASP A 55 -15.69 -14.08 4.51
CA ASP A 55 -15.47 -15.45 4.95
C ASP A 55 -14.09 -15.97 4.49
N SER A 56 -13.49 -16.87 5.28
CA SER A 56 -12.16 -17.44 4.94
C SER A 56 -12.22 -18.34 3.74
N GLU A 57 -13.18 -19.26 3.71
CA GLU A 57 -13.29 -20.29 2.68
C GLU A 57 -13.62 -19.62 1.35
N GLU A 58 -14.58 -18.68 1.35
CA GLU A 58 -14.90 -17.87 0.16
C GLU A 58 -13.68 -17.10 -0.36
N TYR A 59 -12.86 -16.56 0.54
CA TYR A 59 -11.64 -15.83 0.18
C TYR A 59 -10.59 -16.76 -0.43
N ASP A 60 -10.33 -17.92 0.18
CA ASP A 60 -9.29 -18.84 -0.25
C ASP A 60 -9.65 -19.45 -1.63
N GLU A 61 -10.88 -19.89 -1.83
CA GLU A 61 -11.38 -20.37 -3.12
C GLU A 61 -11.29 -19.29 -4.21
N THR A 62 -11.66 -18.06 -3.87
CA THR A 62 -11.60 -16.96 -4.84
C THR A 62 -10.16 -16.58 -5.16
N LEU A 63 -9.27 -16.58 -4.17
CA LEU A 63 -7.86 -16.28 -4.38
C LEU A 63 -7.22 -17.31 -5.31
N GLU A 64 -7.51 -18.59 -5.11
CA GLU A 64 -6.98 -19.67 -5.96
C GLU A 64 -7.37 -19.47 -7.44
N ARG A 65 -8.65 -19.20 -7.72
CA ARG A 65 -9.11 -18.91 -9.09
C ARG A 65 -8.36 -17.71 -9.70
N LEU A 66 -8.18 -16.64 -8.93
CA LEU A 66 -7.45 -15.46 -9.38
C LEU A 66 -5.95 -15.75 -9.59
N GLN A 67 -5.36 -16.63 -8.80
CA GLN A 67 -3.95 -17.02 -8.93
C GLN A 67 -3.70 -17.91 -10.16
N ILE A 68 -4.67 -18.74 -10.54
CA ILE A 68 -4.65 -19.46 -11.83
C ILE A 68 -4.61 -18.45 -12.99
N GLU A 69 -5.46 -17.42 -12.95
CA GLU A 69 -5.48 -16.37 -13.97
C GLU A 69 -4.19 -15.53 -13.97
N LEU A 70 -3.57 -15.29 -12.81
CA LEU A 70 -2.27 -14.64 -12.73
C LEU A 70 -1.15 -15.47 -13.38
N ALA A 71 -1.21 -16.81 -13.29
CA ALA A 71 -0.26 -17.68 -13.97
C ALA A 71 -0.41 -17.59 -15.50
N LYS A 72 -1.65 -17.55 -16.02
CA LYS A 72 -1.92 -17.31 -17.44
C LYS A 72 -1.41 -15.93 -17.89
N ALA A 73 -1.72 -14.89 -17.12
CA ALA A 73 -1.27 -13.55 -17.39
C ALA A 73 0.27 -13.47 -17.41
N GLN A 74 0.96 -14.15 -16.48
CA GLN A 74 2.42 -14.20 -16.47
C GLN A 74 2.99 -14.90 -17.71
N ALA A 75 2.41 -16.04 -18.13
CA ALA A 75 2.84 -16.73 -19.34
C ALA A 75 2.69 -15.83 -20.58
N TRP A 76 1.59 -15.09 -20.67
CA TRP A 76 1.37 -14.10 -21.73
C TRP A 76 2.37 -12.94 -21.69
N LEU A 77 2.72 -12.41 -20.51
CA LEU A 77 3.75 -11.37 -20.40
C LEU A 77 5.07 -11.87 -21.02
N GLN A 78 5.45 -13.10 -20.71
CA GLN A 78 6.69 -13.70 -21.21
C GLN A 78 6.66 -13.94 -22.72
N SER A 79 5.56 -14.47 -23.28
CA SER A 79 5.48 -14.74 -24.71
C SER A 79 5.35 -13.46 -25.55
N ALA A 80 4.59 -12.47 -25.09
CA ALA A 80 4.33 -11.22 -25.79
C ALA A 80 5.36 -10.11 -25.49
N GLY A 81 6.32 -10.37 -24.59
CA GLY A 81 7.31 -9.39 -24.12
C GLY A 81 6.70 -8.19 -23.39
N LYS A 82 5.47 -8.31 -22.90
CA LYS A 82 4.76 -7.24 -22.20
C LYS A 82 5.28 -7.09 -20.77
N ARG A 83 5.10 -5.90 -20.20
CA ARG A 83 5.70 -5.51 -18.92
C ARG A 83 4.65 -4.96 -18.00
N VAL A 84 4.70 -5.33 -16.73
CA VAL A 84 3.83 -4.79 -15.68
C VAL A 84 4.67 -4.15 -14.59
N MET A 85 4.24 -2.96 -14.15
CA MET A 85 4.77 -2.31 -12.97
C MET A 85 3.61 -1.91 -12.05
N SER A 86 3.62 -2.38 -10.81
CA SER A 86 2.58 -2.11 -9.81
C SER A 86 3.18 -1.51 -8.55
N LEU A 87 2.82 -0.25 -8.26
CA LEU A 87 3.21 0.45 -7.04
C LEU A 87 2.19 0.21 -5.94
N PHE A 88 2.65 -0.10 -4.74
CA PHE A 88 1.83 -0.25 -3.56
C PHE A 88 2.17 0.83 -2.55
N GLU A 89 1.29 1.82 -2.46
CA GLU A 89 1.29 2.86 -1.43
C GLU A 89 0.06 2.72 -0.54
N GLY A 90 -0.01 3.54 0.50
CA GLY A 90 -1.11 3.53 1.45
C GLY A 90 -0.64 3.77 2.87
N ARG A 91 -1.62 3.92 3.76
CA ARG A 91 -1.38 4.11 5.20
C ARG A 91 -0.45 3.02 5.75
N ASP A 92 0.29 3.37 6.79
CA ASP A 92 1.04 2.37 7.53
C ASP A 92 0.08 1.34 8.14
N ALA A 93 0.53 0.10 8.13
CA ALA A 93 -0.29 -1.08 8.42
C ALA A 93 -1.47 -1.38 7.47
N ALA A 94 -1.65 -0.67 6.35
CA ALA A 94 -2.77 -0.91 5.42
C ALA A 94 -2.77 -2.29 4.72
N GLY A 95 -1.61 -2.95 4.61
CA GLY A 95 -1.52 -4.33 4.09
C GLY A 95 -0.74 -4.51 2.80
N LYS A 96 0.02 -3.50 2.35
CA LYS A 96 0.85 -3.49 1.12
C LYS A 96 1.58 -4.82 0.85
N GLY A 97 2.53 -5.18 1.71
CA GLY A 97 3.30 -6.42 1.55
C GLY A 97 2.46 -7.71 1.58
N GLY A 98 1.33 -7.73 2.29
CA GLY A 98 0.42 -8.88 2.29
C GLY A 98 -0.34 -9.02 0.97
N THR A 99 -0.64 -7.91 0.32
CA THR A 99 -1.24 -7.88 -1.02
C THR A 99 -0.22 -8.30 -2.08
N ILE A 100 1.01 -7.77 -2.01
CA ILE A 100 2.11 -8.18 -2.91
C ILE A 100 2.38 -9.68 -2.78
N PHE A 101 2.38 -10.20 -1.55
CA PHE A 101 2.56 -11.63 -1.30
C PHE A 101 1.48 -12.47 -1.99
N ALA A 102 0.19 -12.16 -1.75
CA ALA A 102 -0.92 -12.90 -2.36
C ALA A 102 -0.90 -12.83 -3.90
N LEU A 103 -0.53 -11.67 -4.46
CA LEU A 103 -0.37 -11.46 -5.90
C LEU A 103 0.75 -12.32 -6.50
N ARG A 104 1.89 -12.44 -5.81
CA ARG A 104 3.09 -13.12 -6.34
C ARG A 104 3.24 -14.58 -5.91
N GLN A 105 2.39 -15.08 -5.02
CA GLN A 105 2.57 -16.37 -4.33
C GLN A 105 2.88 -17.55 -5.26
N TYR A 106 2.21 -17.63 -6.42
CA TYR A 106 2.39 -18.69 -7.41
C TYR A 106 2.96 -18.20 -8.74
N MET A 107 3.50 -16.98 -8.79
CA MET A 107 4.17 -16.46 -9.98
C MET A 107 5.64 -16.93 -10.02
N ASN A 108 6.17 -17.19 -11.22
CA ASN A 108 7.58 -17.52 -11.42
C ASN A 108 8.49 -16.39 -10.91
N PRO A 109 9.34 -16.63 -9.90
CA PRO A 109 10.14 -15.58 -9.26
C PRO A 109 11.24 -15.02 -10.17
N ARG A 110 11.57 -15.69 -11.28
CA ARG A 110 12.55 -15.18 -12.27
C ARG A 110 12.01 -14.02 -13.10
N THR A 111 10.69 -13.91 -13.22
CA THR A 111 10.02 -12.86 -14.00
C THR A 111 9.05 -12.02 -13.19
N ALA A 112 8.68 -12.46 -11.97
CA ALA A 112 7.88 -11.67 -11.04
C ALA A 112 8.68 -11.33 -9.78
N ARG A 113 9.12 -10.07 -9.64
CA ARG A 113 9.94 -9.60 -8.51
C ARG A 113 9.31 -8.45 -7.74
N ASN A 114 9.73 -8.29 -6.49
CA ASN A 114 9.35 -7.17 -5.63
C ASN A 114 10.56 -6.29 -5.33
N VAL A 115 10.35 -4.99 -5.43
CA VAL A 115 11.32 -3.96 -5.10
C VAL A 115 10.90 -3.36 -3.76
N ALA A 116 11.74 -3.51 -2.75
CA ALA A 116 11.53 -2.98 -1.41
C ALA A 116 12.84 -2.31 -0.94
N LEU A 117 13.09 -1.10 -1.41
CA LEU A 117 14.35 -0.41 -1.18
C LEU A 117 14.45 0.11 0.26
N THR A 118 15.64 0.05 0.84
CA THR A 118 15.95 0.70 2.12
C THR A 118 16.06 2.22 1.96
N LYS A 119 16.30 2.95 3.07
CA LYS A 119 16.63 4.38 3.01
C LYS A 119 17.78 4.65 2.02
N PRO A 120 17.78 5.79 1.31
CA PRO A 120 18.84 6.11 0.36
C PRO A 120 20.19 6.27 1.06
N SER A 121 21.24 5.79 0.40
CA SER A 121 22.63 6.04 0.74
C SER A 121 23.02 7.50 0.47
N PRO A 122 24.15 7.99 1.03
CA PRO A 122 24.65 9.33 0.73
C PRO A 122 24.82 9.61 -0.78
N THR A 123 25.25 8.61 -1.55
CA THR A 123 25.36 8.72 -3.01
C THR A 123 23.99 8.87 -3.66
N GLU A 124 23.00 8.05 -3.28
CA GLU A 124 21.64 8.14 -3.82
C GLU A 124 20.93 9.45 -3.43
N LEU A 125 21.25 10.03 -2.27
CA LEU A 125 20.76 11.35 -1.86
C LEU A 125 21.29 12.48 -2.77
N GLY A 126 22.48 12.32 -3.33
CA GLY A 126 23.09 13.26 -4.28
C GLY A 126 22.70 13.03 -5.75
N GLN A 127 21.98 11.94 -6.05
CA GLN A 127 21.52 11.61 -7.40
C GLN A 127 20.18 12.28 -7.74
N TRP A 128 19.78 12.16 -9.00
CA TRP A 128 18.39 12.39 -9.37
C TRP A 128 17.49 11.39 -8.62
N TYR A 129 16.43 11.89 -7.97
CA TYR A 129 15.63 11.09 -7.03
C TYR A 129 15.05 9.80 -7.64
N PHE A 130 14.64 9.84 -8.91
CA PHE A 130 14.07 8.69 -9.61
C PHE A 130 15.13 7.66 -10.06
N GLN A 131 16.42 8.01 -10.08
CA GLN A 131 17.51 7.20 -10.66
C GLN A 131 17.58 5.79 -10.04
N ARG A 132 17.54 5.69 -8.71
CA ARG A 132 17.55 4.39 -8.01
C ARG A 132 16.32 3.53 -8.31
N TYR A 133 15.18 4.14 -8.63
CA TYR A 133 13.97 3.39 -8.98
C TYR A 133 14.00 2.90 -10.43
N VAL A 134 14.52 3.72 -11.35
CA VAL A 134 14.70 3.36 -12.77
C VAL A 134 15.58 2.12 -12.92
N ALA A 135 16.60 1.96 -12.07
CA ALA A 135 17.46 0.78 -12.02
C ALA A 135 16.70 -0.55 -11.78
N HIS A 136 15.43 -0.49 -11.35
CA HIS A 136 14.60 -1.65 -11.09
C HIS A 136 13.42 -1.80 -12.05
N PHE A 137 13.37 -1.04 -13.15
CA PHE A 137 12.29 -1.14 -14.13
C PHE A 137 12.21 -2.53 -14.78
N PRO A 138 11.02 -2.95 -15.24
CA PRO A 138 10.83 -4.26 -15.87
C PRO A 138 11.53 -4.33 -17.23
N THR A 139 12.21 -5.44 -17.50
CA THR A 139 12.56 -5.87 -18.87
C THR A 139 11.46 -6.78 -19.46
N SER A 140 11.64 -7.22 -20.71
CA SER A 140 10.67 -8.04 -21.45
C SER A 140 10.12 -9.20 -20.63
N GLY A 141 8.79 -9.26 -20.50
CA GLY A 141 8.08 -10.30 -19.77
C GLY A 141 8.09 -10.20 -18.24
N GLU A 142 8.66 -9.12 -17.67
CA GLU A 142 8.68 -8.94 -16.22
C GLU A 142 7.39 -8.34 -15.65
N PHE A 143 7.03 -8.82 -14.47
CA PHE A 143 6.07 -8.23 -13.55
C PHE A 143 6.82 -7.69 -12.33
N VAL A 144 6.90 -6.38 -12.18
CA VAL A 144 7.60 -5.73 -11.06
C VAL A 144 6.61 -5.08 -10.11
N THR A 145 6.67 -5.50 -8.85
CA THR A 145 5.95 -4.87 -7.74
C THR A 145 6.89 -3.98 -6.95
N PHE A 146 6.36 -2.86 -6.44
CA PHE A 146 7.08 -1.93 -5.57
C PHE A 146 6.36 -1.86 -4.21
N ASP A 147 7.00 -2.37 -3.14
CA ASP A 147 6.54 -2.19 -1.76
C ASP A 147 7.08 -0.85 -1.25
N ARG A 148 6.23 0.18 -1.38
CA ARG A 148 6.62 1.59 -1.51
C ARG A 148 7.43 1.86 -2.78
N SER A 149 7.49 3.13 -3.15
CA SER A 149 8.00 3.59 -4.44
C SER A 149 8.61 4.99 -4.31
N TRP A 150 8.81 5.68 -5.44
CA TRP A 150 9.16 7.09 -5.45
C TRP A 150 8.15 7.97 -4.70
N TYR A 151 6.92 7.51 -4.48
CA TYR A 151 5.95 8.21 -3.64
C TYR A 151 6.30 8.31 -2.15
N ASN A 152 7.42 7.72 -1.70
CA ASN A 152 8.01 8.07 -0.40
C ASN A 152 8.13 9.60 -0.25
N ARG A 153 8.49 10.32 -1.32
CA ARG A 153 8.63 11.78 -1.33
C ARG A 153 7.31 12.56 -1.33
N ALA A 154 6.16 11.92 -1.48
CA ALA A 154 4.84 12.55 -1.30
C ALA A 154 4.09 12.06 -0.06
N GLY A 155 4.75 11.28 0.80
CA GLY A 155 4.15 10.76 2.03
C GLY A 155 5.10 10.90 3.20
N VAL A 156 5.89 9.85 3.45
CA VAL A 156 6.74 9.76 4.64
C VAL A 156 7.83 10.84 4.67
N GLU A 157 8.47 11.17 3.55
CA GLU A 157 9.58 12.14 3.56
C GLU A 157 9.14 13.54 3.99
N PRO A 158 8.10 14.18 3.41
CA PRO A 158 7.69 15.51 3.85
C PRO A 158 7.07 15.51 5.26
N VAL A 159 6.33 14.46 5.63
CA VAL A 159 5.68 14.36 6.96
C VAL A 159 6.70 14.17 8.09
N MET A 160 7.80 13.49 7.82
CA MET A 160 8.87 13.21 8.79
C MET A 160 10.10 14.10 8.64
N GLY A 161 10.11 15.02 7.67
CA GLY A 161 11.23 15.95 7.45
C GLY A 161 12.46 15.32 6.81
N PHE A 162 12.30 14.26 6.02
CA PHE A 162 13.41 13.61 5.28
C PHE A 162 13.67 14.22 3.89
N CYS A 163 12.84 15.17 3.45
CA CYS A 163 13.09 15.99 2.28
C CYS A 163 12.77 17.46 2.59
N THR A 164 13.36 18.39 1.85
CA THR A 164 13.01 19.81 1.95
C THR A 164 11.65 20.08 1.31
N PRO A 165 10.95 21.18 1.68
CA PRO A 165 9.71 21.59 1.01
C PRO A 165 9.87 21.73 -0.50
N GLU A 166 11.02 22.24 -0.97
CA GLU A 166 11.33 22.42 -2.39
C GLU A 166 11.49 21.07 -3.10
N GLN A 167 12.13 20.09 -2.46
CA GLN A 167 12.25 18.73 -3.00
C GLN A 167 10.89 18.04 -3.12
N HIS A 168 10.01 18.22 -2.14
CA HIS A 168 8.65 17.69 -2.18
C HIS A 168 7.84 18.33 -3.31
N GLN A 169 7.88 19.66 -3.43
CA GLN A 169 7.15 20.38 -4.48
C GLN A 169 7.64 19.96 -5.87
N LYS A 170 8.97 19.94 -6.07
CA LYS A 170 9.59 19.46 -7.32
C LYS A 170 9.17 18.03 -7.66
N PHE A 171 9.13 17.13 -6.67
CA PHE A 171 8.68 15.76 -6.88
C PHE A 171 7.24 15.69 -7.39
N LEU A 172 6.31 16.44 -6.78
CA LEU A 172 4.91 16.47 -7.18
C LEU A 172 4.73 17.01 -8.61
N ASP A 173 5.58 17.96 -9.02
CA ASP A 173 5.59 18.51 -10.38
C ASP A 173 6.17 17.54 -11.43
N GLU A 174 7.26 16.86 -11.10
CA GLU A 174 7.97 15.97 -12.05
C GLU A 174 7.30 14.59 -12.20
N THR A 175 6.65 14.08 -11.15
CA THR A 175 6.11 12.71 -11.12
C THR A 175 5.15 12.40 -12.27
N PRO A 176 4.18 13.28 -12.63
CA PRO A 176 3.31 13.03 -13.78
C PRO A 176 4.06 12.89 -15.11
N TYR A 177 5.14 13.64 -15.32
CA TYR A 177 5.95 13.53 -16.54
C TYR A 177 6.77 12.24 -16.54
N PHE A 178 7.34 11.89 -15.38
CA PHE A 178 8.05 10.63 -15.19
C PHE A 178 7.16 9.42 -15.52
N GLU A 179 5.94 9.39 -14.98
CA GLU A 179 5.00 8.30 -15.20
C GLU A 179 4.43 8.28 -16.63
N ARG A 180 4.30 9.44 -17.27
CA ARG A 180 3.93 9.49 -18.69
C ARG A 180 4.96 8.77 -19.56
N MET A 181 6.26 8.90 -19.26
CA MET A 181 7.30 8.16 -19.98
C MET A 181 7.16 6.65 -19.78
N ILE A 182 6.86 6.18 -18.56
CA ILE A 182 6.60 4.76 -18.26
C ILE A 182 5.42 4.23 -19.09
N CYS A 183 4.33 4.99 -19.16
CA CYS A 183 3.12 4.58 -19.88
C CYS A 183 3.34 4.61 -21.40
N ASN A 184 4.01 5.65 -21.92
CA ASN A 184 4.34 5.77 -23.35
C ASN A 184 5.27 4.65 -23.83
N GLU A 185 6.17 4.17 -22.96
CA GLU A 185 7.02 2.99 -23.21
C GLU A 185 6.21 1.69 -23.33
N GLY A 186 4.90 1.70 -22.99
CA GLY A 186 4.03 0.54 -23.09
C GLY A 186 4.13 -0.42 -21.89
N ILE A 187 4.62 0.06 -20.75
CA ILE A 187 4.54 -0.66 -19.47
C ILE A 187 3.11 -0.51 -18.93
N HIS A 188 2.46 -1.63 -18.62
CA HIS A 188 1.19 -1.62 -17.90
C HIS A 188 1.44 -1.15 -16.46
N PHE A 189 1.12 0.11 -16.19
CA PHE A 189 1.48 0.80 -14.97
C PHE A 189 0.27 0.95 -14.03
N PHE A 190 0.40 0.44 -12.81
CA PHE A 190 -0.62 0.49 -11.77
C PHE A 190 -0.10 1.22 -10.53
N LYS A 191 -0.92 2.10 -9.96
CA LYS A 191 -0.64 2.76 -8.68
C LYS A 191 -1.77 2.46 -7.70
N PHE A 192 -1.49 1.65 -6.69
CA PHE A 192 -2.47 1.29 -5.66
C PHE A 192 -2.24 2.09 -4.38
N TRP A 193 -3.29 2.75 -3.89
CA TRP A 193 -3.35 3.30 -2.54
C TRP A 193 -4.26 2.45 -1.66
N LEU A 194 -3.67 1.74 -0.69
CA LEU A 194 -4.42 0.99 0.32
C LEU A 194 -4.80 1.94 1.46
N ASN A 195 -6.08 2.30 1.52
CA ASN A 195 -6.64 3.18 2.54
C ASN A 195 -7.23 2.33 3.68
N ILE A 196 -6.94 2.70 4.92
CA ILE A 196 -7.62 2.15 6.11
C ILE A 196 -8.11 3.30 6.99
N GLY A 197 -9.06 3.00 7.88
CA GLY A 197 -9.48 3.91 8.95
C GLY A 197 -8.44 4.03 10.07
N ARG A 198 -8.59 5.04 10.93
CA ARG A 198 -7.61 5.34 11.99
C ARG A 198 -7.60 4.23 13.04
N GLU A 199 -8.77 3.79 13.46
CA GLU A 199 -8.96 2.70 14.42
C GLU A 199 -8.42 1.38 13.86
N THR A 200 -8.63 1.11 12.58
CA THR A 200 -8.00 -0.04 11.89
C THR A 200 -6.48 0.04 11.97
N GLN A 201 -5.89 1.22 11.82
CA GLN A 201 -4.44 1.38 11.91
C GLN A 201 -3.94 1.12 13.34
N LEU A 202 -4.61 1.69 14.35
CA LEU A 202 -4.28 1.51 15.76
C LEU A 202 -4.37 0.04 16.18
N GLU A 203 -5.45 -0.65 15.81
CA GLU A 203 -5.58 -2.10 16.04
C GLU A 203 -4.40 -2.85 15.43
N ARG A 204 -4.05 -2.56 14.17
CA ARG A 204 -2.97 -3.29 13.48
C ARG A 204 -1.58 -2.98 14.05
N PHE A 205 -1.37 -1.80 14.61
CA PHE A 205 -0.14 -1.47 15.32
C PHE A 205 -0.06 -2.24 16.64
N HIS A 206 -1.15 -2.26 17.41
CA HIS A 206 -1.26 -3.05 18.64
C HIS A 206 -1.00 -4.54 18.37
N ASP A 207 -1.67 -5.10 17.35
CA ASP A 207 -1.48 -6.47 16.86
C ASP A 207 -0.01 -6.79 16.52
N ARG A 208 0.71 -5.84 15.93
CA ARG A 208 2.13 -6.00 15.58
C ARG A 208 3.00 -5.96 16.82
N ARG A 209 2.73 -5.00 17.71
CA ARG A 209 3.49 -4.81 18.95
C ARG A 209 3.43 -6.03 19.86
N TRP A 210 2.27 -6.69 19.91
CA TRP A 210 1.98 -7.81 20.80
C TRP A 210 2.12 -9.19 20.16
N SER A 211 2.30 -9.28 18.84
CA SER A 211 2.55 -10.54 18.15
C SER A 211 4.05 -10.86 18.03
N PRO A 212 4.54 -11.98 18.58
CA PRO A 212 5.95 -12.39 18.44
C PRO A 212 6.40 -12.56 16.98
N LEU A 213 5.47 -12.88 16.07
CA LEU A 213 5.75 -13.09 14.65
C LEU A 213 5.70 -11.81 13.81
N LYS A 214 5.15 -10.71 14.35
CA LYS A 214 4.93 -9.46 13.61
C LYS A 214 5.63 -8.25 14.24
N SER A 215 6.23 -8.38 15.42
CA SER A 215 6.89 -7.29 16.15
C SER A 215 7.98 -6.59 15.33
N TRP A 216 8.70 -7.34 14.48
CA TRP A 216 9.69 -6.79 13.54
C TRP A 216 9.11 -5.79 12.52
N LYS A 217 7.78 -5.79 12.30
CA LYS A 217 7.07 -4.84 11.42
C LYS A 217 6.67 -3.55 12.11
N PHE A 218 7.06 -3.36 13.37
CA PHE A 218 6.76 -2.18 14.16
C PHE A 218 8.05 -1.40 14.41
N SER A 219 8.08 -0.15 13.96
CA SER A 219 9.26 0.72 14.00
C SER A 219 8.99 2.00 14.79
N PRO A 220 10.03 2.72 15.23
CA PRO A 220 9.86 4.04 15.85
C PRO A 220 9.12 5.06 14.96
N ILE A 221 9.23 4.91 13.63
CA ILE A 221 8.50 5.73 12.66
C ILE A 221 7.00 5.46 12.74
N ASP A 222 6.59 4.21 12.95
CA ASP A 222 5.17 3.86 13.12
C ASP A 222 4.57 4.51 14.38
N ILE A 223 5.33 4.53 15.48
CA ILE A 223 4.94 5.21 16.74
C ILE A 223 4.74 6.70 16.51
N ALA A 224 5.74 7.37 15.92
CA ALA A 224 5.66 8.78 15.59
C ALA A 224 4.56 9.07 14.55
N GLY A 225 4.20 8.10 13.73
CA GLY A 225 3.11 8.17 12.75
C GLY A 225 1.72 8.24 13.37
N ILE A 226 1.50 7.71 14.59
CA ILE A 226 0.18 7.70 15.25
C ILE A 226 -0.37 9.12 15.47
N SER A 227 0.49 10.05 15.89
CA SER A 227 0.12 11.46 16.12
C SER A 227 0.05 12.28 14.83
N LYS A 228 0.58 11.76 13.71
CA LYS A 228 0.68 12.43 12.41
C LYS A 228 -0.41 12.01 11.42
N TRP A 229 -1.53 11.46 11.91
CA TRP A 229 -2.63 11.01 11.06
C TRP A 229 -3.07 12.07 10.04
N ASP A 230 -3.31 13.29 10.50
CA ASP A 230 -3.78 14.41 9.67
C ASP A 230 -2.70 14.93 8.72
N ASP A 231 -1.43 14.94 9.14
CA ASP A 231 -0.30 15.27 8.28
C ASP A 231 -0.23 14.31 7.08
N TYR A 232 -0.36 13.00 7.35
CA TYR A 232 -0.42 11.98 6.31
C TYR A 232 -1.70 12.07 5.46
N THR A 233 -2.83 12.49 6.04
CA THR A 233 -4.07 12.76 5.28
C THR A 233 -3.83 13.87 4.26
N ARG A 234 -3.28 15.01 4.70
CA ARG A 234 -2.98 16.16 3.82
C ARG A 234 -1.96 15.81 2.75
N ALA A 235 -0.90 15.06 3.10
CA ALA A 235 0.10 14.62 2.13
C ALA A 235 -0.51 13.69 1.06
N ARG A 236 -1.36 12.73 1.46
CA ARG A 236 -2.10 11.86 0.53
C ARG A 236 -2.97 12.67 -0.43
N ASP A 237 -3.75 13.61 0.09
CA ASP A 237 -4.72 14.35 -0.71
C ASP A 237 -4.02 15.23 -1.75
N LEU A 238 -2.95 15.92 -1.35
CA LEU A 238 -2.09 16.67 -2.25
C LEU A 238 -1.42 15.76 -3.29
N MET A 239 -0.93 14.59 -2.88
CA MET A 239 -0.36 13.60 -3.79
C MET A 239 -1.38 13.20 -4.87
N PHE A 240 -2.61 12.89 -4.48
CA PHE A 240 -3.67 12.52 -5.44
C PHE A 240 -4.01 13.67 -6.38
N GLU A 241 -4.21 14.88 -5.86
CA GLU A 241 -4.50 16.07 -6.67
C GLU A 241 -3.45 16.27 -7.77
N ARG A 242 -2.17 16.15 -7.42
CA ARG A 242 -1.07 16.45 -8.33
C ARG A 242 -0.78 15.31 -9.30
N THR A 243 -0.94 14.05 -8.87
CA THR A 243 -0.41 12.87 -9.58
C THR A 243 -1.46 11.87 -10.06
N HIS A 244 -2.75 12.06 -9.76
CA HIS A 244 -3.82 11.33 -10.44
C HIS A 244 -3.99 11.88 -11.86
N LYS A 245 -3.73 11.06 -12.88
CA LYS A 245 -3.87 11.40 -14.30
C LYS A 245 -4.54 10.26 -15.04
N GLU A 246 -5.24 10.55 -16.13
CA GLU A 246 -5.91 9.53 -16.96
C GLU A 246 -4.94 8.43 -17.45
N PHE A 247 -3.73 8.82 -17.86
CA PHE A 247 -2.71 7.87 -18.32
C PHE A 247 -2.05 7.07 -17.18
N ALA A 248 -2.15 7.54 -15.93
CA ALA A 248 -1.55 6.92 -14.75
C ALA A 248 -2.46 7.15 -13.53
N PRO A 249 -3.64 6.50 -13.48
CA PRO A 249 -4.62 6.77 -12.45
C PRO A 249 -4.17 6.18 -11.11
N TRP A 250 -4.43 6.93 -10.05
CA TRP A 250 -4.47 6.35 -8.71
C TRP A 250 -5.67 5.43 -8.55
N ILE A 251 -5.39 4.18 -8.20
CA ILE A 251 -6.39 3.16 -7.87
C ILE A 251 -6.45 3.06 -6.35
N ILE A 252 -7.59 3.42 -5.77
CA ILE A 252 -7.78 3.47 -4.33
C ILE A 252 -8.52 2.21 -3.87
N VAL A 253 -8.03 1.59 -2.80
CA VAL A 253 -8.57 0.35 -2.22
C VAL A 253 -8.92 0.58 -0.76
N ARG A 254 -10.19 0.41 -0.38
CA ARG A 254 -10.61 0.35 1.03
C ARG A 254 -10.13 -0.98 1.62
N ALA A 255 -9.15 -0.92 2.51
CA ALA A 255 -8.34 -2.07 2.90
C ALA A 255 -8.53 -2.51 4.36
N ASN A 256 -9.63 -2.12 5.03
CA ASN A 256 -9.91 -2.54 6.41
C ASN A 256 -10.04 -4.07 6.49
N ASP A 257 -10.72 -4.68 5.53
CA ASP A 257 -10.65 -6.11 5.28
C ASP A 257 -9.53 -6.44 4.30
N LYS A 258 -8.49 -7.12 4.81
CA LYS A 258 -7.33 -7.55 4.00
C LYS A 258 -7.73 -8.54 2.91
N ARG A 259 -8.74 -9.38 3.13
CA ARG A 259 -9.19 -10.41 2.18
C ARG A 259 -9.76 -9.73 0.94
N ARG A 260 -10.77 -8.88 1.12
CA ARG A 260 -11.38 -8.10 0.03
C ARG A 260 -10.37 -7.21 -0.70
N ALA A 261 -9.46 -6.57 0.04
CA ALA A 261 -8.43 -5.72 -0.56
C ALA A 261 -7.51 -6.47 -1.54
N ARG A 262 -7.06 -7.67 -1.15
CA ARG A 262 -6.20 -8.52 -1.99
C ARG A 262 -6.91 -8.92 -3.28
N LEU A 263 -8.13 -9.45 -3.15
CA LEU A 263 -8.93 -9.89 -4.30
C LEU A 263 -9.24 -8.72 -5.24
N ALA A 264 -9.59 -7.55 -4.69
CA ALA A 264 -9.88 -6.36 -5.48
C ALA A 264 -8.68 -5.88 -6.32
N VAL A 265 -7.47 -5.87 -5.74
CA VAL A 265 -6.24 -5.53 -6.44
C VAL A 265 -5.96 -6.52 -7.57
N ILE A 266 -5.99 -7.83 -7.27
CA ILE A 266 -5.68 -8.86 -8.25
C ILE A 266 -6.68 -8.81 -9.41
N ARG A 267 -7.98 -8.70 -9.12
CA ARG A 267 -9.03 -8.52 -10.13
C ARG A 267 -8.79 -7.30 -11.01
N ARG A 268 -8.41 -6.16 -10.41
CA ARG A 268 -8.11 -4.95 -11.18
C ARG A 268 -7.00 -5.19 -12.19
N ILE A 269 -5.91 -5.82 -11.79
CA ILE A 269 -4.79 -6.13 -12.68
C ILE A 269 -5.26 -7.06 -13.81
N LEU A 270 -5.91 -8.18 -13.48
CA LEU A 270 -6.33 -9.18 -14.46
C LEU A 270 -7.34 -8.62 -15.48
N LEU A 271 -8.28 -7.79 -15.04
CA LEU A 271 -9.26 -7.15 -15.92
C LEU A 271 -8.63 -6.10 -16.85
N SER A 272 -7.51 -5.49 -16.45
CA SER A 272 -6.83 -4.44 -17.22
C SER A 272 -5.82 -4.98 -18.24
N LEU A 273 -5.28 -6.18 -18.04
CA LEU A 273 -4.35 -6.80 -18.99
C LEU A 273 -5.14 -7.54 -20.08
N PRO A 274 -4.71 -7.55 -21.36
CA PRO A 274 -5.35 -8.28 -22.47
C PRO A 274 -4.65 -9.63 -22.78
N TYR A 275 -4.37 -10.44 -21.77
CA TYR A 275 -3.78 -11.78 -21.92
C TYR A 275 -4.74 -12.84 -22.52
N ASP A 276 -4.15 -13.80 -23.22
CA ASP A 276 -4.80 -14.93 -23.87
C ASP A 276 -5.35 -15.95 -22.86
N GLY A 277 -6.49 -16.57 -23.18
CA GLY A 277 -7.09 -17.59 -22.31
C GLY A 277 -7.70 -17.08 -21.01
N ARG A 278 -7.97 -15.76 -20.94
CA ARG A 278 -8.69 -15.11 -19.83
C ARG A 278 -10.03 -15.78 -19.57
N ASP A 279 -10.30 -16.11 -18.31
CA ASP A 279 -11.60 -16.57 -17.85
C ASP A 279 -12.27 -15.43 -17.06
N LEU A 280 -13.15 -14.68 -17.71
CA LEU A 280 -13.82 -13.53 -17.09
C LEU A 280 -14.77 -13.92 -15.95
N ASP A 281 -15.29 -15.15 -15.97
CA ASP A 281 -16.17 -15.66 -14.92
C ASP A 281 -15.34 -16.04 -13.69
N ALA A 282 -14.16 -16.66 -13.89
CA ALA A 282 -13.21 -16.93 -12.80
C ALA A 282 -12.69 -15.63 -12.15
N ILE A 283 -12.40 -14.60 -12.95
CA ILE A 283 -11.97 -13.28 -12.44
C ILE A 283 -13.12 -12.60 -11.69
N GLY A 284 -14.32 -12.63 -12.27
CA GLY A 284 -15.50 -11.95 -11.75
C GLY A 284 -15.41 -10.42 -11.82
N LYS A 285 -16.36 -9.74 -11.17
CA LYS A 285 -16.50 -8.28 -11.22
C LYS A 285 -15.71 -7.59 -10.10
N GLN A 286 -15.30 -6.35 -10.35
CA GLN A 286 -14.76 -5.49 -9.29
C GLN A 286 -15.87 -5.11 -8.31
N ASP A 287 -15.58 -5.20 -7.02
CA ASP A 287 -16.41 -4.62 -5.99
C ASP A 287 -16.19 -3.11 -5.95
N LYS A 288 -17.13 -2.36 -6.56
CA LYS A 288 -17.09 -0.90 -6.65
C LYS A 288 -17.20 -0.20 -5.30
N LYS A 289 -17.52 -0.91 -4.20
CA LYS A 289 -17.48 -0.34 -2.85
C LYS A 289 -16.07 -0.43 -2.25
N ILE A 290 -15.22 -1.32 -2.76
CA ILE A 290 -13.86 -1.57 -2.24
C ILE A 290 -12.79 -0.92 -3.08
N ILE A 291 -12.94 -0.89 -4.40
CA ILE A 291 -11.92 -0.35 -5.32
C ILE A 291 -12.52 0.66 -6.29
N GLY A 292 -11.79 1.76 -6.49
CA GLY A 292 -12.17 2.84 -7.40
C GLY A 292 -10.95 3.64 -7.85
N GLU A 293 -11.20 4.65 -8.69
CA GLU A 293 -10.14 5.52 -9.22
C GLU A 293 -10.30 6.94 -8.72
N GLY A 294 -9.16 7.58 -8.44
CA GLY A 294 -9.09 9.00 -8.12
C GLY A 294 -9.60 9.38 -6.73
N PRO A 295 -9.29 10.61 -6.29
CA PRO A 295 -9.56 11.06 -4.93
C PRO A 295 -11.05 11.07 -4.56
N SER A 296 -11.94 11.22 -5.54
CA SER A 296 -13.40 11.21 -5.31
C SER A 296 -13.91 9.91 -4.69
N PHE A 297 -13.20 8.79 -4.85
CA PHE A 297 -13.59 7.50 -4.31
C PHE A 297 -13.57 7.41 -2.77
N LEU A 298 -12.69 8.18 -2.12
CA LEU A 298 -12.67 8.25 -0.65
C LEU A 298 -13.80 9.11 -0.10
N GLY A 299 -14.43 9.94 -0.94
CA GLY A 299 -15.32 11.02 -0.51
C GLY A 299 -14.57 12.13 0.21
N THR A 300 -15.25 13.22 0.55
CA THR A 300 -14.78 14.23 1.51
C THR A 300 -14.79 13.61 2.90
N GLN A 301 -13.75 12.85 3.26
CA GLN A 301 -13.53 12.49 4.67
C GLN A 301 -12.85 13.68 5.34
N ALA A 302 -13.64 14.41 6.13
CA ALA A 302 -13.19 15.49 7.02
C ALA A 302 -12.42 14.94 8.23
#